data_AF-A0AAD1VUE5-F1
#
_entry.id   AF-A0AAD1VUE5-F1
#
_cell.length_a   1.000
_cell.length_b   1.000
_cell.length_c   1.000
_cell.angle_alpha   90.00
_cell.angle_beta   90.00
_cell.angle_gamma   90.00
#
_symmetry.space_group_name_H-M   'P 1'
#
loop_
_entity.id
_entity.type
_entity.pdbx_description
1 polymer ?
#
loop_
_entity_poly.entity_id
_entity_poly.type
_entity_poly.pdbx_seq_one_letter_code
_entity_poly.pdbx_strand_id
1 'polypeptide(L)'
;MPFNSFPFYPQTRKPFLYDTSIVEIIIICSVTACTFIIILPGIRGKLRLFWLLRVLTSLLIGAVILAVNFTRDWEVGMVTTTTVYKSFSNEMVNVSIGLWVGLKGINITLSGIPVHQINETINYNEIFDWETGHIFDKEYADGLERGLPNPILYVAEKFTSGNPCRLYEQYSIGSYYASALMWLAFCSWIFCNVLFSMLLLQYGIYMMISTSLCIIISLISFVSIRQEACSIMFGISVLQPTLGLSFWISLGAGMLCLMLSLILIVLHIRKPTILKRIFNDIDAAKKISDSEEVLFLDDNQTIMLQQML
;
A
#
# COMPACT_ATOMS: atom_id res chain seq x y z
N MET A 1 15.71 41.55 21.37
CA MET A 1 15.22 40.21 21.78
C MET A 1 16.07 39.80 22.99
N PRO A 2 15.49 39.47 24.15
CA PRO A 2 16.29 39.06 25.29
C PRO A 2 16.93 37.70 24.96
N PHE A 3 18.27 37.66 25.01
CA PHE A 3 19.12 36.52 24.60
C PHE A 3 19.08 35.30 25.56
N ASN A 4 18.08 35.18 26.44
CA ASN A 4 18.02 34.17 27.50
C ASN A 4 16.60 33.60 27.72
N SER A 5 15.85 33.29 26.67
CA SER A 5 14.58 32.55 26.78
C SER A 5 14.77 31.08 26.42
N PHE A 6 14.66 30.19 27.42
CA PHE A 6 14.59 28.75 27.22
C PHE A 6 13.12 28.29 27.25
N PRO A 7 12.69 27.36 26.37
CA PRO A 7 13.48 26.68 25.33
C PRO A 7 13.79 27.58 24.12
N PHE A 8 14.92 27.30 23.45
CA PHE A 8 15.34 28.02 22.23
C PHE A 8 14.29 27.99 21.11
N TYR A 9 13.48 26.92 21.08
CA TYR A 9 12.36 26.77 20.16
C TYR A 9 11.07 26.61 20.98
N PRO A 10 10.33 27.71 21.24
CA PRO A 10 9.07 27.66 22.00
C PRO A 10 7.90 27.08 21.20
N GLN A 11 8.13 26.69 19.93
CA GLN A 11 7.11 26.13 19.08
C GLN A 11 6.76 24.71 19.52
N THR A 12 5.46 24.39 19.47
CA THR A 12 4.98 23.04 19.71
C THR A 12 5.48 22.11 18.60
N ARG A 13 5.93 20.91 19.00
CA ARG A 13 6.28 19.86 18.02
C ARG A 13 5.05 19.52 17.21
N LYS A 14 5.17 19.53 15.88
CA LYS A 14 4.09 19.15 14.97
C LYS A 14 4.17 17.64 14.70
N PRO A 15 3.08 16.88 14.90
CA PRO A 15 3.04 15.47 14.54
C PRO A 15 3.03 15.33 13.01
N PHE A 16 3.57 14.21 12.51
CA PHE A 16 3.43 13.85 11.11
C PHE A 16 2.01 13.30 10.87
N LEU A 17 1.35 13.77 9.80
CA LEU A 17 -0.09 13.53 9.58
C LEU A 17 -0.41 12.23 8.84
N TYR A 18 0.59 11.64 8.17
CA TYR A 18 0.41 10.49 7.29
C TYR A 18 1.22 9.29 7.77
N ASP A 19 0.88 8.08 7.33
CA ASP A 19 1.74 6.91 7.58
C ASP A 19 3.04 7.08 6.80
N THR A 20 4.18 7.04 7.50
CA THR A 20 5.51 7.21 6.92
C THR A 20 5.80 6.15 5.85
N SER A 21 5.34 4.92 6.07
CA SER A 21 5.58 3.79 5.16
C SER A 21 4.90 4.02 3.80
N ILE A 22 3.67 4.55 3.82
CA ILE A 22 2.90 4.83 2.60
C ILE A 22 3.53 6.01 1.85
N VAL A 23 3.95 7.05 2.57
CA VAL A 23 4.59 8.23 1.96
C VAL A 23 5.90 7.85 1.30
N GLU A 24 6.73 7.00 1.93
CA GLU A 24 7.96 6.49 1.33
C GLU A 24 7.69 5.75 0.02
N ILE A 25 6.70 4.85 -0.01
CA ILE A 25 6.32 4.10 -1.22
C ILE A 25 5.84 5.06 -2.33
N ILE A 26 4.99 6.03 -1.99
CA ILE A 26 4.49 7.02 -2.95
C ILE A 26 5.65 7.84 -3.54
N ILE A 27 6.61 8.28 -2.72
CA ILE A 27 7.77 9.03 -3.18
C ILE A 27 8.62 8.18 -4.13
N ILE A 28 8.95 6.94 -3.75
CA ILE A 28 9.76 6.03 -4.58
C ILE A 28 9.07 5.78 -5.93
N CYS A 29 7.78 5.48 -5.93
CA CYS A 29 7.00 5.25 -7.15
C CYS A 29 6.88 6.53 -8.00
N SER A 30 6.69 7.70 -7.37
CA SER A 30 6.57 8.98 -8.09
C SER A 30 7.88 9.37 -8.75
N VAL A 31 9.00 9.25 -8.03
CA VAL A 31 10.34 9.52 -8.59
C VAL A 31 10.61 8.58 -9.77
N THR A 32 10.28 7.29 -9.64
CA THR A 32 10.43 6.31 -10.71
C THR A 32 9.53 6.61 -11.92
N ALA A 33 8.29 7.06 -11.70
CA ALA A 33 7.41 7.48 -12.79
C ALA A 33 7.96 8.73 -13.50
N CYS A 34 8.44 9.72 -12.73
CA CYS A 34 9.04 10.93 -13.26
C CYS A 34 10.28 10.65 -14.09
N THR A 35 11.17 9.75 -13.66
CA THR A 35 12.36 9.39 -14.45
C THR A 35 11.98 8.74 -15.79
N PHE A 36 10.99 7.85 -15.82
CA PHE A 36 10.49 7.28 -17.09
C PHE A 36 9.82 8.31 -18.00
N ILE A 37 9.15 9.33 -17.44
CA ILE A 37 8.58 10.45 -18.21
C ILE A 37 9.69 11.36 -18.77
N ILE A 38 10.79 11.56 -18.03
CA ILE A 38 11.93 12.36 -18.49
C ILE A 38 12.69 11.66 -19.62
N ILE A 39 12.85 10.33 -19.57
CA ILE A 39 13.52 9.54 -20.62
C ILE A 39 12.65 9.44 -21.89
N LEU A 40 11.34 9.70 -21.75
CA LEU A 40 10.34 9.52 -22.80
C LEU A 40 10.62 10.25 -24.14
N PRO A 41 11.18 11.48 -24.19
CA PRO A 41 11.53 12.14 -25.44
C PRO A 41 12.63 11.41 -26.24
N GLY A 42 13.47 10.59 -25.60
CA GLY A 42 14.50 9.80 -26.26
C GLY A 42 13.94 8.62 -27.08
N ILE A 43 12.68 8.23 -26.85
CA ILE A 43 12.06 7.10 -27.55
C ILE A 43 11.36 7.59 -28.83
N ARG A 44 11.85 7.12 -29.98
CA ARG A 44 11.34 7.52 -31.30
C ARG A 44 10.00 6.86 -31.68
N GLY A 45 9.14 7.63 -32.34
CA GLY A 45 7.99 7.13 -33.11
C GLY A 45 6.67 6.92 -32.34
N LYS A 46 5.68 6.31 -33.04
CA LYS A 46 4.32 6.04 -32.53
C LYS A 46 4.27 4.98 -31.41
N LEU A 47 5.36 4.22 -31.22
CA LEU A 47 5.50 3.20 -30.17
C LEU A 47 5.75 3.79 -28.78
N ARG A 48 6.08 5.09 -28.68
CA ARG A 48 6.29 5.81 -27.40
C ARG A 48 5.11 5.71 -26.45
N LEU A 49 3.88 5.85 -26.96
CA LEU A 49 2.67 5.76 -26.14
C LEU A 49 2.48 4.34 -25.60
N PHE A 50 2.73 3.31 -26.42
CA PHE A 50 2.63 1.92 -25.98
C PHE A 50 3.67 1.58 -24.92
N TRP A 51 4.92 2.03 -25.11
CA TRP A 51 5.97 1.86 -24.11
C TRP A 51 5.63 2.56 -22.79
N LEU A 52 5.14 3.80 -22.84
CA LEU A 52 4.73 4.55 -21.65
C LEU A 52 3.59 3.84 -20.92
N LEU A 53 2.55 3.43 -21.64
CA LEU A 53 1.43 2.71 -21.04
C LEU A 53 1.91 1.42 -20.38
N ARG A 54 2.79 0.65 -21.03
CA ARG A 54 3.38 -0.58 -20.45
C ARG A 54 4.14 -0.30 -19.16
N VAL A 55 5.04 0.68 -19.17
CA VAL A 55 5.87 1.00 -17.99
C VAL A 55 5.02 1.56 -16.85
N LEU A 56 4.11 2.49 -17.14
CA LEU A 56 3.27 3.13 -16.13
C LEU A 56 2.27 2.14 -15.52
N THR A 57 1.64 1.29 -16.35
CA THR A 57 0.74 0.23 -15.84
C THR A 57 1.48 -0.80 -15.00
N SER A 58 2.66 -1.22 -15.42
CA SER A 58 3.48 -2.15 -14.62
C SER A 58 3.89 -1.52 -13.29
N LEU A 59 4.36 -0.27 -13.31
CA LEU A 59 4.74 0.46 -12.10
C LEU A 59 3.54 0.66 -11.17
N LEU A 60 2.37 0.98 -11.71
CA LEU A 60 1.13 1.11 -10.94
C LEU A 60 0.75 -0.20 -10.23
N ILE A 61 0.82 -1.34 -10.94
CA ILE A 61 0.54 -2.65 -10.34
C ILE A 61 1.52 -2.95 -9.21
N GLY A 62 2.83 -2.74 -9.43
CA GLY A 62 3.86 -2.94 -8.40
C GLY A 62 3.67 -2.03 -7.19
N ALA A 63 3.33 -0.75 -7.42
CA ALA A 63 3.06 0.23 -6.39
C ALA A 63 1.85 -0.17 -5.53
N VAL A 64 0.76 -0.62 -6.17
CA VAL A 64 -0.44 -1.10 -5.46
C VAL A 64 -0.14 -2.32 -4.61
N ILE A 65 0.56 -3.34 -5.15
CA ILE A 65 0.92 -4.54 -4.40
C ILE A 65 1.73 -4.17 -3.15
N LEU A 66 2.70 -3.27 -3.28
CA LEU A 66 3.54 -2.85 -2.17
C LEU A 66 2.77 -2.00 -1.17
N ALA A 67 2.06 -0.96 -1.62
CA ALA A 67 1.32 -0.04 -0.75
C ALA A 67 0.28 -0.77 0.10
N VAL A 68 -0.52 -1.64 -0.54
CA VAL A 68 -1.59 -2.35 0.14
C VAL A 68 -1.07 -3.35 1.20
N ASN A 69 0.20 -3.77 1.11
CA ASN A 69 0.81 -4.62 2.13
C ASN A 69 1.16 -3.88 3.43
N PHE A 70 1.29 -2.55 3.38
CA PHE A 70 1.61 -1.70 4.54
C PHE A 70 0.42 -0.85 5.00
N THR A 71 -0.64 -0.75 4.20
CA THR A 71 -1.83 0.01 4.57
C THR A 71 -2.68 -0.74 5.61
N ARG A 72 -3.46 0.04 6.36
CA ARG A 72 -4.34 -0.44 7.43
C ARG A 72 -5.83 -0.22 7.14
N ASP A 73 -6.20 -0.05 5.89
CA ASP A 73 -7.56 0.23 5.41
C ASP A 73 -8.11 -0.92 4.55
N TRP A 74 -7.80 -2.15 4.93
CA TRP A 74 -8.40 -3.35 4.32
C TRP A 74 -9.84 -3.53 4.76
N GLU A 75 -10.12 -3.26 6.03
CA GLU A 75 -11.47 -3.21 6.57
C GLU A 75 -11.62 -2.01 7.50
N VAL A 76 -12.72 -1.29 7.37
CA VAL A 76 -12.96 -0.04 8.10
C VAL A 76 -14.36 -0.05 8.69
N GLY A 77 -14.44 0.22 10.00
CA GLY A 77 -15.71 0.42 10.71
C GLY A 77 -15.66 1.74 11.46
N MET A 78 -16.67 2.59 11.32
CA MET A 78 -16.78 3.85 12.04
C MET A 78 -18.13 3.95 12.74
N VAL A 79 -18.12 4.47 13.97
CA VAL A 79 -19.33 4.67 14.77
C VAL A 79 -19.22 5.97 15.55
N THR A 80 -20.31 6.74 15.59
CA THR A 80 -20.40 7.96 16.40
C THR A 80 -21.27 7.67 17.62
N THR A 81 -20.73 7.87 18.81
CA THR A 81 -21.40 7.51 20.06
C THR A 81 -20.91 8.35 21.24
N THR A 82 -21.74 8.43 22.28
CA THR A 82 -21.38 9.04 23.55
C THR A 82 -20.87 7.98 24.50
N THR A 83 -19.59 8.06 24.89
CA THR A 83 -18.94 7.02 25.70
C THR A 83 -18.19 7.63 26.88
N VAL A 84 -17.91 6.78 27.89
CA VAL A 84 -17.05 7.15 29.02
C VAL A 84 -15.62 7.28 28.51
N TYR A 85 -14.99 8.41 28.78
CA TYR A 85 -13.68 8.73 28.23
C TYR A 85 -12.51 8.13 29.02
N LYS A 86 -12.46 8.40 30.34
CA LYS A 86 -11.32 8.06 31.21
C LYS A 86 -11.77 7.47 32.54
N SER A 87 -10.92 6.62 33.12
CA SER A 87 -11.09 6.13 34.49
C SER A 87 -11.13 7.28 35.49
N PHE A 88 -11.89 7.11 36.58
CA PHE A 88 -12.09 8.12 37.64
C PHE A 88 -12.77 9.42 37.18
N SER A 89 -13.37 9.45 35.99
CA SER A 89 -14.30 10.50 35.55
C SER A 89 -15.61 9.88 35.08
N ASN A 90 -16.73 10.50 35.45
CA ASN A 90 -18.07 10.11 34.99
C ASN A 90 -18.52 10.92 33.77
N GLU A 91 -17.67 11.78 33.24
CA GLU A 91 -18.01 12.62 32.10
C GLU A 91 -18.05 11.80 30.80
N MET A 92 -19.12 12.01 30.03
CA MET A 92 -19.32 11.38 28.74
C MET A 92 -18.88 12.33 27.63
N VAL A 93 -18.19 11.79 26.63
CA VAL A 93 -17.71 12.53 25.46
C VAL A 93 -18.43 12.06 24.22
N ASN A 94 -18.75 12.99 23.32
CA ASN A 94 -19.29 12.66 22.01
C ASN A 94 -18.14 12.42 21.02
N VAL A 95 -17.96 11.18 20.58
CA VAL A 95 -16.78 10.75 19.84
C VAL A 95 -17.14 9.92 18.61
N SER A 96 -16.33 10.03 17.57
CA SER A 96 -16.25 9.09 16.48
C SER A 96 -15.13 8.08 16.77
N ILE A 97 -15.50 6.82 16.84
CA ILE A 97 -14.58 5.70 17.02
C ILE A 97 -14.45 5.00 15.67
N GLY A 98 -13.23 4.88 15.16
CA GLY A 98 -12.92 4.19 13.92
C GLY A 98 -11.99 3.02 14.16
N LEU A 99 -12.35 1.84 13.67
CA LEU A 99 -11.53 0.65 13.60
C LEU A 99 -11.03 0.49 12.16
N TRP A 100 -9.71 0.44 12.00
CA TRP A 100 -9.02 0.27 10.73
C TRP A 100 -8.19 -1.00 10.81
N VAL A 101 -8.59 -2.01 10.06
CA VAL A 101 -7.92 -3.31 10.02
C VAL A 101 -6.98 -3.35 8.82
N GLY A 102 -5.70 -3.64 9.09
CA GLY A 102 -4.68 -3.89 8.07
C GLY A 102 -4.17 -5.31 8.07
N LEU A 103 -3.18 -5.59 7.23
CA LEU A 103 -2.55 -6.91 7.23
C LEU A 103 -1.62 -7.14 8.43
N LYS A 104 -0.94 -6.10 8.91
CA LYS A 104 0.08 -6.21 9.96
C LYS A 104 -0.41 -5.83 11.35
N GLY A 105 -1.60 -5.23 11.44
CA GLY A 105 -2.15 -4.77 12.70
C GLY A 105 -3.48 -4.05 12.50
N ILE A 106 -3.97 -3.51 13.61
CA ILE A 106 -5.14 -2.65 13.65
C ILE A 106 -4.73 -1.24 14.04
N ASN A 107 -5.50 -0.28 13.57
CA ASN A 107 -5.41 1.11 13.98
C ASN A 107 -6.77 1.55 14.52
N ILE A 108 -6.78 2.10 15.73
CA ILE A 108 -7.98 2.53 16.43
C ILE A 108 -7.92 4.05 16.58
N THR A 109 -8.90 4.70 15.97
CA THR A 109 -9.05 6.16 15.97
C THR A 109 -10.16 6.56 16.93
N LEU A 110 -9.91 7.62 17.69
CA LEU A 110 -10.89 8.23 18.58
C LEU A 110 -10.83 9.75 18.40
N SER A 111 -11.85 10.31 17.76
CA SER A 111 -11.94 11.74 17.46
C SER A 111 -13.17 12.36 18.10
N GLY A 112 -12.99 13.46 18.85
CA GLY A 112 -14.08 14.20 19.46
C GLY A 112 -14.93 14.97 18.43
N ILE A 113 -16.23 15.05 18.66
CA ILE A 113 -17.18 15.89 17.91
C ILE A 113 -17.83 16.91 18.87
N PRO A 114 -17.24 18.12 19.08
CA PRO A 114 -16.04 18.68 18.47
C PRO A 114 -14.73 18.12 19.08
N VAL A 115 -13.58 18.35 18.44
CA VAL A 115 -12.28 17.78 18.86
C VAL A 115 -11.87 18.22 20.27
N HIS A 116 -12.19 19.45 20.65
CA HIS A 116 -11.95 19.96 21.99
C HIS A 116 -13.19 19.75 22.87
N GLN A 117 -13.07 18.86 23.85
CA GLN A 117 -14.10 18.57 24.85
C GLN A 117 -13.43 18.41 26.21
N ILE A 118 -14.09 18.81 27.29
CA ILE A 118 -13.58 18.63 28.66
C ILE A 118 -12.18 19.26 28.85
N ASN A 119 -11.93 20.41 28.23
CA ASN A 119 -10.61 21.07 28.21
C ASN A 119 -9.45 20.18 27.70
N GLU A 120 -9.75 19.11 26.98
CA GLU A 120 -8.79 18.18 26.38
C GLU A 120 -8.99 18.12 24.86
N THR A 121 -7.95 17.67 24.14
CA THR A 121 -7.99 17.49 22.70
C THR A 121 -8.15 16.00 22.41
N ILE A 122 -9.33 15.59 21.99
CA ILE A 122 -9.65 14.18 21.73
C ILE A 122 -9.37 13.89 20.26
N ASN A 123 -8.15 13.46 19.95
CA ASN A 123 -7.74 13.03 18.62
C ASN A 123 -6.64 11.97 18.72
N TYR A 124 -7.04 10.75 19.05
CA TYR A 124 -6.14 9.61 19.21
C TYR A 124 -6.14 8.75 17.95
N ASN A 125 -4.98 8.17 17.66
CA ASN A 125 -4.72 7.28 16.53
C ASN A 125 -3.71 6.23 17.00
N GLU A 126 -4.20 5.19 17.67
CA GLU A 126 -3.38 4.16 18.31
C GLU A 126 -3.24 2.94 17.41
N ILE A 127 -2.01 2.48 17.23
CA ILE A 127 -1.68 1.34 16.38
C ILE A 127 -1.34 0.17 17.29
N PHE A 128 -1.93 -0.99 16.99
CA PHE A 128 -1.61 -2.26 17.64
C PHE A 128 -1.20 -3.26 16.56
N ASP A 129 0.05 -3.71 16.62
CA ASP A 129 0.61 -4.69 15.70
C ASP A 129 0.26 -6.11 16.17
N TRP A 130 -0.14 -6.96 15.23
CA TRP A 130 -0.66 -8.30 15.53
C TRP A 130 0.06 -9.42 14.80
N GLU A 131 1.32 -9.19 14.45
CA GLU A 131 2.19 -10.17 13.79
C GLU A 131 2.27 -11.47 14.61
N THR A 132 2.30 -11.35 15.95
CA THR A 132 2.09 -12.47 16.88
C THR A 132 1.22 -12.05 18.06
N GLY A 133 0.51 -13.02 18.65
CA GLY A 133 -0.47 -12.74 19.70
C GLY A 133 0.20 -12.18 20.96
N HIS A 134 1.41 -12.64 21.26
CA HIS A 134 2.21 -12.13 22.36
C HIS A 134 2.62 -10.66 22.18
N ILE A 135 2.90 -10.22 20.94
CA ILE A 135 3.20 -8.81 20.65
C ILE A 135 1.95 -7.97 20.90
N PHE A 136 0.81 -8.42 20.37
CA PHE A 136 -0.46 -7.71 20.56
C PHE A 136 -0.84 -7.58 22.03
N ASP A 137 -0.78 -8.67 22.80
CA ASP A 137 -1.13 -8.66 24.22
C ASP A 137 -0.18 -7.77 25.04
N LYS A 138 1.10 -7.70 24.66
CA LYS A 138 2.08 -6.81 25.27
C LYS A 138 1.78 -5.34 24.96
N GLU A 139 1.49 -4.99 23.70
CA GLU A 139 1.14 -3.62 23.32
C GLU A 139 -0.17 -3.17 23.97
N TYR A 140 -1.13 -4.07 24.12
CA TYR A 140 -2.33 -3.83 24.89
C TYR A 140 -2.02 -3.55 26.37
N ALA A 141 -1.15 -4.35 27.01
CA ALA A 141 -0.72 -4.11 28.39
C ALA A 141 0.02 -2.77 28.54
N ASP A 142 0.93 -2.43 27.63
CA ASP A 142 1.62 -1.14 27.60
C ASP A 142 0.62 0.02 27.43
N GLY A 143 -0.42 -0.16 26.60
CA GLY A 143 -1.51 0.81 26.42
C GLY A 143 -2.35 0.99 27.68
N LEU A 144 -2.58 -0.08 28.44
CA LEU A 144 -3.27 -0.04 29.72
C LEU A 144 -2.44 0.71 30.78
N GLU A 145 -1.13 0.45 30.85
CA GLU A 145 -0.21 1.15 31.76
C GLU A 145 -0.10 2.65 31.44
N ARG A 146 -0.14 3.02 30.16
CA ARG A 146 -0.17 4.43 29.72
C ARG A 146 -1.49 5.14 30.02
N GLY A 147 -2.56 4.39 30.31
CA GLY A 147 -3.89 4.94 30.58
C GLY A 147 -4.60 5.47 29.34
N LEU A 148 -4.58 4.70 28.23
CA LEU A 148 -5.34 5.05 27.03
C LEU A 148 -6.85 5.19 27.33
N PRO A 149 -7.59 6.00 26.54
CA PRO A 149 -9.03 6.17 26.71
C PRO A 149 -9.80 4.84 26.67
N ASN A 150 -10.83 4.72 27.51
CA ASN A 150 -11.62 3.50 27.66
C ASN A 150 -12.18 2.95 26.33
N PRO A 151 -12.66 3.77 25.38
CA PRO A 151 -13.19 3.24 24.12
C PRO A 151 -12.12 2.57 23.24
N ILE A 152 -10.87 3.06 23.30
CA ILE A 152 -9.75 2.45 22.55
C ILE A 152 -9.39 1.11 23.18
N LEU A 153 -9.23 1.08 24.51
CA LEU A 153 -8.93 -0.14 25.24
C LEU A 153 -10.02 -1.20 25.05
N TYR A 154 -11.30 -0.80 25.06
CA TYR A 154 -12.41 -1.72 24.84
C TYR A 154 -12.35 -2.41 23.47
N VAL A 155 -12.02 -1.66 22.41
CA VAL A 155 -11.86 -2.25 21.07
C VAL A 155 -10.62 -3.12 21.00
N ALA A 156 -9.48 -2.62 21.50
CA ALA A 156 -8.22 -3.36 21.49
C ALA A 156 -8.34 -4.68 22.26
N GLU A 157 -9.04 -4.68 23.40
CA GLU A 157 -9.29 -5.86 24.22
C GLU A 157 -9.94 -6.97 23.38
N LYS A 158 -10.91 -6.66 22.50
CA LYS A 158 -11.60 -7.66 21.65
C LYS A 158 -10.65 -8.43 20.72
N PHE A 159 -9.49 -7.86 20.41
CA PHE A 159 -8.44 -8.45 19.58
C PHE A 159 -7.30 -9.07 20.40
N THR A 160 -7.43 -9.19 21.71
CA THR A 160 -6.45 -9.94 22.53
C THR A 160 -6.58 -11.44 22.30
N SER A 161 -5.47 -12.17 22.46
CA SER A 161 -5.41 -13.60 22.15
C SER A 161 -6.30 -14.46 23.04
N GLY A 162 -6.51 -14.03 24.30
CA GLY A 162 -7.28 -14.75 25.31
C GLY A 162 -8.80 -14.49 25.32
N ASN A 163 -9.31 -13.62 24.44
CA ASN A 163 -10.71 -13.20 24.48
C ASN A 163 -11.66 -14.25 23.83
N PRO A 164 -12.89 -14.47 24.34
CA PRO A 164 -13.77 -15.52 23.85
C PRO A 164 -14.30 -15.24 22.43
N CYS A 165 -14.22 -14.00 21.97
CA CYS A 165 -14.59 -13.60 20.62
C CYS A 165 -13.61 -14.10 19.54
N ARG A 166 -12.37 -14.49 19.91
CA ARG A 166 -11.33 -15.02 19.01
C ARG A 166 -11.12 -14.23 17.70
N LEU A 167 -11.42 -12.94 17.70
CA LEU A 167 -11.27 -12.07 16.53
C LEU A 167 -9.80 -11.98 16.11
N TYR A 168 -8.89 -11.94 17.08
CA TYR A 168 -7.44 -12.01 16.86
C TYR A 168 -7.06 -13.13 15.90
N GLU A 169 -7.44 -14.37 16.23
CA GLU A 169 -7.01 -15.54 15.47
C GLU A 169 -7.57 -15.53 14.05
N GLN A 170 -8.83 -15.12 13.90
CA GLN A 170 -9.47 -15.02 12.60
C GLN A 170 -8.77 -14.00 11.71
N TYR A 171 -8.57 -12.78 12.19
CA TYR A 171 -7.96 -11.74 11.37
C TYR A 171 -6.45 -11.94 11.19
N SER A 172 -5.73 -12.39 12.22
CA SER A 172 -4.28 -12.61 12.16
C SER A 172 -3.93 -13.68 11.12
N ILE A 173 -4.64 -14.81 11.11
CA ILE A 173 -4.38 -15.89 10.13
C ILE A 173 -4.70 -15.43 8.70
N GLY A 174 -5.85 -14.80 8.48
CA GLY A 174 -6.23 -14.32 7.15
C GLY A 174 -5.29 -13.25 6.62
N SER A 175 -4.89 -12.34 7.49
CA SER A 175 -3.96 -11.26 7.17
C SER A 175 -2.54 -11.76 6.92
N TYR A 176 -2.08 -12.77 7.67
CA TYR A 176 -0.78 -13.40 7.48
C TYR A 176 -0.67 -14.04 6.09
N TYR A 177 -1.66 -14.87 5.70
CA TYR A 177 -1.67 -15.48 4.37
C TYR A 177 -1.84 -14.45 3.25
N ALA A 178 -2.69 -13.43 3.45
CA ALA A 178 -2.84 -12.36 2.49
C ALA A 178 -1.53 -11.58 2.27
N SER A 179 -0.81 -11.23 3.34
CA SER A 179 0.51 -10.59 3.29
C SER A 179 1.55 -11.46 2.59
N ALA A 180 1.60 -12.75 2.91
CA ALA A 180 2.51 -13.70 2.26
C ALA A 180 2.24 -13.81 0.74
N LEU A 181 0.97 -13.86 0.34
CA LEU A 181 0.57 -13.90 -1.07
C LEU A 181 0.83 -12.57 -1.80
N MET A 182 0.69 -11.42 -1.13
CA MET A 182 1.06 -10.11 -1.67
C MET A 182 2.58 -10.01 -1.91
N TRP A 183 3.40 -10.51 -0.99
CA TRP A 183 4.85 -10.61 -1.21
C TRP A 183 5.20 -11.55 -2.37
N LEU A 184 4.53 -12.69 -2.49
CA LEU A 184 4.70 -13.60 -3.61
C LEU A 184 4.30 -12.93 -4.94
N ALA A 185 3.20 -12.17 -4.95
CA ALA A 185 2.77 -11.39 -6.10
C ALA A 185 3.82 -10.34 -6.48
N PHE A 186 4.41 -9.66 -5.49
CA PHE A 186 5.46 -8.67 -5.72
C PHE A 186 6.71 -9.30 -6.36
N CYS A 187 7.17 -10.44 -5.84
CA CYS A 187 8.27 -11.19 -6.44
C CYS A 187 7.95 -11.62 -7.88
N SER A 188 6.75 -12.17 -8.10
CA SER A 188 6.28 -12.60 -9.43
C SER A 188 6.21 -11.42 -10.42
N TRP A 189 5.80 -10.23 -9.94
CA TRP A 189 5.81 -8.99 -10.72
C TRP A 189 7.22 -8.55 -11.11
N ILE A 190 8.22 -8.64 -10.21
CA ILE A 190 9.62 -8.34 -10.55
C ILE A 190 10.09 -9.29 -11.66
N PHE A 191 9.90 -10.60 -11.50
CA PHE A 191 10.28 -11.58 -12.52
C PHE A 191 9.57 -11.34 -13.86
N CYS A 192 8.29 -10.99 -13.83
CA CYS A 192 7.51 -10.62 -15.01
C CYS A 192 8.17 -9.46 -15.79
N ASN A 193 8.56 -8.38 -15.09
CA ASN A 193 9.22 -7.23 -15.71
C ASN A 193 10.60 -7.56 -16.29
N VAL A 194 11.39 -8.38 -15.58
CA VAL A 194 12.70 -8.85 -16.06
C VAL A 194 12.55 -9.69 -17.33
N LEU A 195 11.60 -10.64 -17.34
CA LEU A 195 11.35 -11.52 -18.49
C LEU A 195 10.82 -10.76 -19.70
N PHE A 196 9.98 -9.75 -19.51
CA PHE A 196 9.56 -8.86 -20.59
C PHE A 196 10.70 -7.99 -21.13
N SER A 197 11.69 -7.66 -20.31
CA SER A 197 12.89 -6.94 -20.73
C SER A 197 13.88 -7.82 -21.50
N MET A 198 13.95 -9.12 -21.18
CA MET A 198 14.75 -10.12 -21.89
C MET A 198 14.06 -10.72 -23.12
N LEU A 199 12.92 -10.15 -23.56
CA LEU A 199 12.12 -10.63 -24.70
C LEU A 199 11.60 -12.07 -24.59
N LEU A 200 11.59 -12.64 -23.37
CA LEU A 200 11.05 -13.96 -23.07
C LEU A 200 9.53 -13.90 -22.82
N LEU A 201 8.79 -13.50 -23.87
CA LEU A 201 7.38 -13.14 -23.80
C LEU A 201 6.45 -14.21 -23.20
N GLN A 202 6.67 -15.49 -23.53
CA GLN A 202 5.80 -16.57 -23.06
C GLN A 202 5.89 -16.75 -21.54
N TYR A 203 7.10 -16.75 -20.99
CA TYR A 203 7.32 -16.86 -19.55
C TYR A 203 6.90 -15.59 -18.80
N GLY A 204 7.09 -14.41 -19.40
CA GLY A 204 6.58 -13.15 -18.85
C GLY A 204 5.06 -13.18 -18.67
N ILE A 205 4.31 -13.68 -19.66
CA ILE A 205 2.85 -13.83 -19.57
C ILE A 205 2.46 -14.81 -18.45
N TYR A 206 3.16 -15.94 -18.31
CA TYR A 206 2.87 -16.90 -17.22
C TYR A 206 3.11 -16.30 -15.82
N MET A 207 4.20 -15.53 -15.65
CA MET A 207 4.45 -14.83 -14.38
C MET A 207 3.43 -13.73 -14.12
N MET A 208 2.95 -13.05 -15.16
CA MET A 208 1.87 -12.06 -15.04
C MET A 208 0.55 -12.69 -14.57
N ILE A 209 0.17 -13.84 -15.12
CA ILE A 209 -1.00 -14.62 -14.66
C ILE A 209 -0.81 -15.04 -13.20
N SER A 210 0.37 -15.56 -12.85
CA SER A 210 0.72 -15.94 -11.49
C SER A 210 0.57 -14.76 -10.51
N THR A 211 1.05 -13.57 -10.88
CA THR A 211 0.92 -12.35 -10.08
C THR A 211 -0.55 -12.03 -9.81
N SER A 212 -1.39 -12.06 -10.84
CA SER A 212 -2.84 -11.80 -10.71
C SER A 212 -3.53 -12.83 -9.82
N LEU A 213 -3.22 -14.13 -10.00
CA LEU A 213 -3.77 -15.19 -9.17
C LEU A 213 -3.36 -15.03 -7.70
N CYS A 214 -2.11 -14.67 -7.41
CA CYS A 214 -1.66 -14.42 -6.03
C CYS A 214 -2.43 -13.28 -5.39
N ILE A 215 -2.68 -12.17 -6.12
CA ILE A 215 -3.50 -11.05 -5.63
C ILE A 215 -4.93 -11.53 -5.35
N ILE A 216 -5.58 -12.22 -6.28
CA ILE A 216 -6.97 -12.68 -6.10
C ILE A 216 -7.08 -13.68 -4.94
N ILE A 217 -6.15 -14.64 -4.84
CA ILE A 217 -6.15 -15.60 -3.74
C ILE A 217 -5.91 -14.88 -2.40
N SER A 218 -5.07 -13.84 -2.36
CA SER A 218 -4.87 -13.04 -1.13
C SER A 218 -6.15 -12.38 -0.63
N LEU A 219 -6.97 -11.86 -1.56
CA LEU A 219 -8.27 -11.24 -1.24
C LEU A 219 -9.26 -12.29 -0.74
N ILE A 220 -9.26 -13.47 -1.36
CA ILE A 220 -10.09 -14.61 -0.92
C ILE A 220 -9.65 -15.04 0.49
N SER A 221 -8.35 -15.21 0.75
CA SER A 221 -7.82 -15.57 2.07
C SER A 221 -8.24 -14.60 3.16
N PHE A 222 -8.24 -13.29 2.88
CA PHE A 222 -8.68 -12.28 3.84
C PHE A 222 -10.19 -12.39 4.15
N VAL A 223 -11.02 -12.56 3.12
CA VAL A 223 -12.49 -12.60 3.30
C VAL A 223 -12.99 -13.95 3.85
N SER A 224 -12.38 -15.07 3.46
CA SER A 224 -12.86 -16.41 3.82
C SER A 224 -12.85 -16.70 5.31
N ILE A 225 -12.04 -15.99 6.10
CA ILE A 225 -11.90 -16.23 7.54
C ILE A 225 -12.83 -15.33 8.36
N ARG A 226 -13.59 -14.44 7.69
CA ARG A 226 -14.64 -13.64 8.32
C ARG A 226 -15.80 -14.52 8.77
N GLN A 227 -15.84 -14.86 10.06
CA GLN A 227 -17.00 -15.48 10.68
C GLN A 227 -17.64 -14.46 11.62
N GLU A 228 -18.91 -14.12 11.37
CA GLU A 228 -19.67 -13.08 12.07
C GLU A 228 -20.04 -13.48 13.51
N ALA A 229 -19.04 -13.68 14.38
CA ALA A 229 -19.26 -14.20 15.72
C ALA A 229 -19.29 -13.12 16.81
N CYS A 230 -18.62 -11.97 16.61
CA CYS A 230 -18.49 -10.96 17.66
C CYS A 230 -18.80 -9.55 17.14
N SER A 231 -19.87 -8.95 17.65
CA SER A 231 -20.21 -7.55 17.39
C SER A 231 -19.60 -6.65 18.46
N ILE A 232 -18.99 -5.56 18.03
CA ILE A 232 -18.43 -4.53 18.91
C ILE A 232 -19.53 -3.50 19.15
N MET A 233 -20.04 -3.43 20.39
CA MET A 233 -21.16 -2.57 20.75
C MET A 233 -20.71 -1.43 21.66
N PHE A 234 -21.18 -0.23 21.34
CA PHE A 234 -21.05 0.95 22.17
C PHE A 234 -22.43 1.44 22.58
N GLY A 235 -22.94 0.92 23.69
CA GLY A 235 -24.31 1.17 24.13
C GLY A 235 -25.31 0.62 23.11
N ILE A 236 -25.98 1.52 22.39
CA ILE A 236 -26.97 1.18 21.34
C ILE A 236 -26.38 1.10 19.93
N SER A 237 -25.16 1.58 19.73
CA SER A 237 -24.52 1.67 18.42
C SER A 237 -23.58 0.48 18.19
N VAL A 238 -23.66 -0.15 17.02
CA VAL A 238 -22.81 -1.29 16.64
C VAL A 238 -21.74 -0.81 15.67
N LEU A 239 -20.48 -1.14 15.93
CA LEU A 239 -19.39 -0.93 14.98
C LEU A 239 -19.39 -2.12 14.01
N GLN A 240 -19.84 -1.86 12.78
CA GLN A 240 -19.85 -2.85 11.69
C GLN A 240 -18.70 -2.53 10.72
N PRO A 241 -17.70 -3.41 10.62
CA PRO A 241 -16.60 -3.22 9.68
C PRO A 241 -17.04 -3.54 8.25
N THR A 242 -16.60 -2.70 7.31
CA THR A 242 -16.89 -2.78 5.88
C THR A 242 -15.59 -2.85 5.10
N LEU A 243 -15.58 -3.48 3.93
CA LEU A 243 -14.38 -3.60 3.10
C LEU A 243 -13.87 -2.21 2.70
N GLY A 244 -12.61 -1.93 3.05
CA GLY A 244 -11.96 -0.65 2.85
C GLY A 244 -11.37 -0.47 1.45
N LEU A 245 -10.74 0.68 1.23
CA LEU A 245 -10.27 1.11 -0.09
C LEU A 245 -9.17 0.20 -0.62
N SER A 246 -8.21 -0.20 0.22
CA SER A 246 -7.11 -1.11 -0.15
C SER A 246 -7.62 -2.42 -0.75
N PHE A 247 -8.68 -2.99 -0.20
CA PHE A 247 -9.29 -4.20 -0.74
C PHE A 247 -9.79 -4.00 -2.18
N TRP A 248 -10.52 -2.91 -2.43
CA TRP A 248 -11.06 -2.59 -3.76
C TRP A 248 -9.97 -2.24 -4.78
N ILE A 249 -8.93 -1.50 -4.36
CA ILE A 249 -7.80 -1.17 -5.22
C ILE A 249 -7.02 -2.44 -5.60
N SER A 250 -6.78 -3.35 -4.65
CA SER A 250 -6.14 -4.64 -4.93
C SER A 250 -6.98 -5.51 -5.85
N LEU A 251 -8.31 -5.56 -5.66
CA LEU A 251 -9.20 -6.26 -6.58
C LEU A 251 -9.12 -5.69 -8.00
N GLY A 252 -9.15 -4.35 -8.11
CA GLY A 252 -9.01 -3.65 -9.39
C GLY A 252 -7.68 -3.97 -10.08
N ALA A 253 -6.57 -3.91 -9.35
CA ALA A 253 -5.24 -4.22 -9.87
C ALA A 253 -5.09 -5.70 -10.27
N GLY A 254 -5.62 -6.62 -9.45
CA GLY A 254 -5.63 -8.05 -9.73
C GLY A 254 -6.41 -8.38 -11.00
N MET A 255 -7.61 -7.81 -11.15
CA MET A 255 -8.47 -8.00 -12.33
C MET A 255 -7.87 -7.36 -13.60
N LEU A 256 -7.31 -6.16 -13.49
CA LEU A 256 -6.62 -5.49 -14.59
C LEU A 256 -5.42 -6.33 -15.08
N CYS A 257 -4.62 -6.85 -14.14
CA CYS A 257 -3.50 -7.74 -14.45
C CYS A 257 -3.99 -9.03 -15.13
N LEU A 258 -5.08 -9.64 -14.64
CA LEU A 258 -5.68 -10.83 -15.24
C LEU A 258 -6.11 -10.57 -16.68
N MET A 259 -6.87 -9.49 -16.91
CA MET A 259 -7.38 -9.11 -18.23
C MET A 259 -6.24 -8.86 -19.23
N LEU A 260 -5.22 -8.10 -18.84
CA LEU A 260 -4.06 -7.86 -19.69
C LEU A 260 -3.30 -9.15 -20.02
N SER A 261 -3.13 -10.03 -19.03
CA SER A 261 -2.45 -11.32 -19.24
C SER A 261 -3.24 -12.25 -20.18
N LEU A 262 -4.57 -12.26 -20.09
CA LEU A 262 -5.46 -13.03 -20.97
C LEU A 262 -5.43 -12.50 -22.41
N ILE A 263 -5.38 -11.18 -22.59
CA ILE A 263 -5.23 -10.57 -23.93
C ILE A 263 -3.88 -10.97 -24.54
N LEU A 264 -2.80 -10.93 -23.76
CA LEU A 264 -1.46 -11.28 -24.22
C LEU A 264 -1.34 -12.77 -24.58
N ILE A 265 -1.90 -13.68 -23.80
CA ILE A 265 -1.86 -15.12 -24.11
C ILE A 265 -2.68 -15.45 -25.37
N VAL A 266 -3.86 -14.85 -25.54
CA VAL A 266 -4.67 -15.02 -26.75
C VAL A 266 -3.93 -14.48 -27.97
N LEU A 267 -3.29 -13.32 -27.86
CA LEU A 267 -2.50 -12.74 -28.95
C LEU A 267 -1.28 -13.60 -29.28
N HIS A 268 -0.62 -14.18 -28.27
CA HIS A 268 0.49 -15.11 -28.45
C HIS A 268 0.09 -16.35 -29.23
N ILE A 269 -1.07 -16.95 -28.91
CA ILE A 269 -1.60 -18.15 -29.59
C ILE A 269 -2.05 -17.82 -31.02
N ARG A 270 -2.79 -16.73 -31.22
CA ARG A 270 -3.40 -16.40 -32.51
C ARG A 270 -2.40 -15.83 -33.52
N LYS A 271 -1.53 -14.92 -33.08
CA LYS A 271 -0.66 -14.10 -33.93
C LYS A 271 0.72 -13.87 -33.29
N PRO A 272 1.53 -14.92 -33.12
CA PRO A 272 2.85 -14.81 -32.47
C PRO A 272 3.81 -13.87 -33.21
N THR A 273 3.68 -13.75 -34.53
CA THR A 273 4.50 -12.88 -35.39
C THR A 273 4.25 -11.40 -35.16
N ILE A 274 3.01 -11.00 -34.87
CA ILE A 274 2.66 -9.60 -34.58
C ILE A 274 3.12 -9.21 -33.18
N LEU A 275 2.97 -10.10 -32.20
CA LEU A 275 3.46 -9.87 -30.84
C LEU A 275 4.99 -9.70 -30.81
N LYS A 276 5.72 -10.58 -31.51
CA LYS A 276 7.17 -10.46 -31.65
C LYS A 276 7.57 -9.17 -32.38
N ARG A 277 6.83 -8.75 -33.41
CA ARG A 277 7.11 -7.49 -34.10
C ARG A 277 6.91 -6.28 -33.19
N ILE A 278 5.85 -6.23 -32.40
CA ILE A 278 5.60 -5.12 -31.46
C ILE A 278 6.73 -5.01 -30.43
N PHE A 279 7.21 -6.12 -29.87
CA PHE A 279 8.31 -6.08 -28.91
C PHE A 279 9.69 -5.87 -29.57
N ASN A 280 9.94 -6.48 -30.72
CA ASN A 280 11.19 -6.28 -31.46
C ASN A 280 11.31 -4.86 -32.03
N ASP A 281 10.22 -4.23 -32.46
CA ASP A 281 10.25 -2.85 -32.96
C ASP A 281 10.53 -1.85 -31.82
N ILE A 282 10.12 -2.18 -30.58
CA ILE A 282 10.51 -1.41 -29.37
C ILE A 282 12.03 -1.53 -29.14
N ASP A 283 12.58 -2.73 -29.24
CA ASP A 283 14.02 -2.96 -29.01
C ASP A 283 14.89 -2.46 -30.16
N ALA A 284 14.42 -2.55 -31.41
CA ALA A 284 15.10 -2.00 -32.58
C ALA A 284 15.12 -0.47 -32.53
N ALA A 285 14.02 0.17 -32.13
CA ALA A 285 13.98 1.61 -31.88
C ALA A 285 14.94 2.03 -30.75
N LYS A 286 15.10 1.17 -29.71
CA LYS A 286 16.06 1.40 -28.62
C LYS A 286 17.52 1.26 -29.09
N LYS A 287 17.87 0.22 -29.85
CA LYS A 287 19.23 0.03 -30.37
C LYS A 287 19.69 1.12 -31.33
N ILE A 288 18.79 1.67 -32.14
CA ILE A 288 19.10 2.78 -33.05
C ILE A 288 19.37 4.07 -32.26
N SER A 289 18.61 4.32 -31.19
CA SER A 289 18.86 5.42 -30.25
C SER A 289 20.25 5.32 -29.62
N ASP A 290 20.61 4.15 -29.08
CA ASP A 290 21.90 3.95 -28.42
C ASP A 290 23.09 4.07 -29.40
N SER A 291 22.89 3.73 -30.68
CA SER A 291 23.94 3.83 -31.70
C SER A 291 24.11 5.25 -32.27
N GLU A 292 23.05 6.04 -32.37
CA GLU A 292 23.18 7.47 -32.69
C GLU A 292 23.84 8.23 -31.54
N GLU A 293 23.52 7.94 -30.28
CA GLU A 293 24.12 8.62 -29.12
C GLU A 293 25.64 8.37 -29.03
N VAL A 294 26.09 7.15 -29.36
CA VAL A 294 27.53 6.81 -29.46
C VAL A 294 28.18 7.52 -30.66
N LEU A 295 27.51 7.65 -31.79
CA LEU A 295 28.02 8.36 -32.97
C LEU A 295 28.17 9.86 -32.69
N PHE A 296 27.21 10.48 -31.98
CA PHE A 296 27.29 11.89 -31.58
C PHE A 296 28.41 12.15 -30.55
N LEU A 297 28.75 11.19 -29.69
CA LEU A 297 29.88 11.30 -28.77
C LEU A 297 31.23 11.21 -29.49
N ASP A 298 31.34 10.35 -30.50
CA ASP A 298 32.56 10.15 -31.29
C ASP A 298 32.85 11.33 -32.23
N ASP A 299 31.81 11.90 -32.86
CA ASP A 299 31.91 13.16 -33.63
C ASP A 299 32.33 14.33 -32.75
N ASN A 300 31.85 14.42 -31.51
CA ASN A 300 32.23 15.50 -30.61
C ASN A 300 33.67 15.34 -30.07
N GLN A 301 34.15 14.11 -29.88
CA GLN A 301 35.55 13.84 -29.54
C GLN A 301 36.52 14.15 -30.69
N THR A 302 36.14 13.85 -31.93
CA THR A 302 36.96 14.18 -33.11
C THR A 302 37.04 15.69 -33.36
N ILE A 303 35.93 16.43 -33.19
CA ILE A 303 35.92 17.90 -33.31
C ILE A 303 36.80 18.55 -32.21
N MET A 304 36.75 18.05 -30.98
CA MET A 304 37.59 18.55 -29.88
C MET A 304 39.08 18.29 -30.09
N LEU A 305 39.47 17.16 -30.70
CA LEU A 305 40.85 16.87 -31.06
C LEU A 305 41.37 17.74 -32.21
N GLN A 306 40.50 18.14 -33.14
CA GLN A 306 40.85 19.02 -34.26
C GLN A 306 41.01 20.50 -33.86
N GLN A 307 40.50 20.91 -32.69
CA GLN A 307 40.67 22.26 -32.15
C GLN A 307 41.89 22.41 -31.21
N MET A 308 42.54 21.30 -30.82
CA MET A 308 43.75 21.30 -29.97
C MET A 308 45.06 21.16 -30.75
N LEU A 309 45.00 21.03 -32.08
CA LEU A 309 46.13 20.99 -33.02
C LEU A 309 46.22 22.30 -33.80
#